data_AF-K6UJD1-F1
#
_entry.id   AF-K6UJD1-F1
#
_cell.length_a   1.000
_cell.length_b   1.000
_cell.length_c   1.000
_cell.angle_alpha   90.00
_cell.angle_beta   90.00
_cell.angle_gamma   90.00
#
_symmetry.space_group_name_H-M   'P 1'
#
loop_
_entity.id
_entity.type
_entity.pdbx_description
1 polymer ?
#
loop_
_entity_poly.entity_id
_entity_poly.type
_entity_poly.pdbx_seq_one_letter_code
_entity_poly.pdbx_strand_id
1 'polypeptide(L)'
;MNTPSEKMHNLEIKKHSRGDLLLLRSSDLHSFRKLQRDVDEMGLLSSAEQHLSGILTTLDNVADQDNTLYCLTQRGELIGMLKIGTKRLYLYNGKDLHCRSCACLLGNNIKDSYTWRVGFLHTEELPEEGPRAG
;
A
#
# COMPACT_ATOMS: atom_id res chain seq x y z
N MET A 1 34.34 4.00 2.80
CA MET A 1 33.32 4.67 1.98
C MET A 1 32.40 3.59 1.45
N ASN A 2 31.18 3.46 1.98
CA ASN A 2 30.24 2.43 1.51
C ASN A 2 29.60 2.92 0.21
N THR A 3 29.77 2.15 -0.86
CA THR A 3 29.17 2.46 -2.16
C THR A 3 27.65 2.25 -2.10
N PRO A 4 26.83 3.06 -2.82
CA PRO A 4 25.36 2.95 -2.79
C PRO A 4 24.82 1.56 -3.16
N SER A 5 25.60 0.79 -3.93
CA SER A 5 25.24 -0.53 -4.46
C SER A 5 25.01 -1.59 -3.38
N GLU A 6 25.72 -1.54 -2.25
CA GLU A 6 25.59 -2.56 -1.20
C GLU A 6 24.26 -2.49 -0.45
N LYS A 7 23.61 -1.31 -0.42
CA LYS A 7 22.34 -1.08 0.30
C LYS A 7 21.12 -1.68 -0.40
N MET A 8 21.24 -2.16 -1.63
CA MET A 8 20.09 -2.62 -2.43
C MET A 8 19.98 -4.15 -2.58
N HIS A 9 20.90 -4.92 -2.02
CA HIS A 9 20.81 -6.38 -2.10
C HIS A 9 19.65 -6.92 -1.25
N ASN A 10 18.94 -7.91 -1.80
CA ASN A 10 17.85 -8.65 -1.14
C ASN A 10 16.63 -7.80 -0.77
N LEU A 11 16.29 -6.83 -1.61
CA LEU A 11 15.01 -6.13 -1.55
C LEU A 11 13.93 -6.99 -2.23
N GLU A 12 12.83 -7.24 -1.52
CA GLU A 12 11.66 -7.95 -2.02
C GLU A 12 10.40 -7.13 -1.76
N ILE A 13 9.50 -7.07 -2.74
CA ILE A 13 8.15 -6.53 -2.55
C ILE A 13 7.18 -7.70 -2.48
N LYS A 14 6.46 -7.81 -1.36
CA LYS A 14 5.42 -8.82 -1.16
C LYS A 14 4.06 -8.16 -1.17
N LYS A 15 3.15 -8.68 -2.00
CA LYS A 15 1.76 -8.24 -2.07
C LYS A 15 0.92 -9.13 -1.15
N HIS A 16 0.05 -8.50 -0.37
CA HIS A 16 -0.91 -9.15 0.51
C HIS A 16 -2.31 -8.57 0.24
N SER A 17 -3.11 -9.31 -0.50
CA SER A 17 -4.56 -9.08 -0.64
C SER A 17 -5.32 -9.67 0.55
N ARG A 18 -6.62 -9.38 0.64
CA ARG A 18 -7.52 -10.04 1.60
C ARG A 18 -7.40 -11.57 1.55
N GLY A 19 -7.41 -12.16 0.36
CA GLY A 19 -7.32 -13.61 0.17
C GLY A 19 -6.00 -14.17 0.71
N ASP A 20 -4.88 -13.50 0.41
CA ASP A 20 -3.55 -13.90 0.88
C ASP A 20 -3.46 -13.86 2.40
N LEU A 21 -4.02 -12.82 3.04
CA LEU A 21 -4.00 -12.67 4.49
C LEU A 21 -4.88 -13.70 5.19
N LEU A 22 -6.06 -13.99 4.64
CA LEU A 22 -6.95 -15.03 5.18
C LEU A 22 -6.32 -16.42 5.04
N LEU A 23 -5.70 -16.70 3.89
CA LEU A 23 -4.97 -17.95 3.67
C LEU A 23 -3.82 -18.07 4.66
N LEU A 24 -2.94 -17.06 4.75
CA LEU A 24 -1.81 -17.05 5.67
C LEU A 24 -2.25 -17.24 7.12
N ARG A 25 -3.32 -16.57 7.55
CA ARG A 25 -3.89 -16.71 8.90
C ARG A 25 -4.31 -18.15 9.21
N SER A 26 -4.84 -18.85 8.21
CA SER A 26 -5.33 -20.23 8.36
C SER A 26 -4.25 -21.30 8.20
N SER A 27 -3.26 -21.08 7.31
CA SER A 27 -2.25 -22.07 6.94
C SER A 27 -0.95 -21.95 7.73
N ASP A 28 -0.55 -20.73 8.09
CA ASP A 28 0.67 -20.44 8.84
C ASP A 28 0.44 -19.25 9.79
N LEU A 29 -0.19 -19.57 10.93
CA LEU A 29 -0.50 -18.59 11.96
C LEU A 29 0.76 -17.92 12.54
N HIS A 30 1.90 -18.60 12.53
CA HIS A 30 3.14 -18.03 13.05
C HIS A 30 3.63 -16.89 12.15
N SER A 31 3.72 -17.14 10.84
CA SER A 31 4.06 -16.11 9.86
C SER A 31 3.04 -14.98 9.82
N PHE A 32 1.74 -15.30 9.95
CA PHE A 32 0.69 -14.28 10.06
C PHE A 32 0.93 -13.34 11.26
N ARG A 33 1.17 -13.90 12.46
CA ARG A 33 1.42 -13.10 13.66
C ARG A 33 2.73 -12.30 13.58
N LYS A 34 3.74 -12.82 12.91
CA LYS A 34 4.97 -12.05 12.65
C LYS A 34 4.65 -10.84 11.77
N LEU A 35 4.00 -11.06 10.62
CA LEU A 35 3.61 -9.98 9.71
C LEU A 35 2.70 -8.96 10.40
N GLN A 36 1.78 -9.41 11.24
CA GLN A 36 0.89 -8.52 12.01
C GLN A 36 1.67 -7.57 12.90
N ARG A 37 2.63 -8.10 13.68
CA ARG A 37 3.49 -7.26 14.54
C ARG A 37 4.32 -6.28 13.73
N ASP A 38 4.94 -6.73 12.64
CA ASP A 38 5.77 -5.89 11.78
C ASP A 38 4.93 -4.74 11.17
N VAL A 39 3.71 -5.03 10.73
CA VAL A 39 2.78 -4.03 10.16
C VAL A 39 2.26 -3.07 11.22
N ASP A 40 1.93 -3.56 12.42
CA ASP A 40 1.45 -2.70 13.51
C ASP A 40 2.57 -1.75 13.99
N GLU A 41 3.82 -2.21 14.06
CA GLU A 41 4.99 -1.38 14.38
C GLU A 41 5.18 -0.27 13.34
N MET A 42 5.16 -0.63 12.04
CA MET A 42 5.23 0.35 10.95
C MET A 42 4.01 1.29 10.95
N GLY A 43 2.85 0.80 11.34
CA GLY A 43 1.61 1.57 11.47
C GLY A 43 1.70 2.62 12.57
N LEU A 44 2.32 2.28 13.71
CA LEU A 44 2.59 3.22 14.80
C LEU A 44 3.55 4.32 14.36
N LEU A 45 4.64 3.96 13.67
CA LEU A 45 5.60 4.93 13.12
C LEU A 45 4.90 5.89 12.13
N SER A 46 4.15 5.32 11.19
CA SER A 46 3.37 6.09 10.20
C SER A 46 2.38 7.06 10.85
N SER A 47 1.71 6.64 11.92
CA SER A 47 0.75 7.50 12.61
C SER A 47 1.43 8.59 13.42
N ALA A 48 2.57 8.30 14.05
CA ALA A 48 3.35 9.30 14.77
C ALA A 48 3.86 10.40 13.83
N GLU A 49 4.41 10.02 12.67
CA GLU A 49 4.90 10.94 11.63
C GLU A 49 3.79 11.83 11.05
N GLN A 50 2.57 11.30 10.93
CA GLN A 50 1.41 12.01 10.38
C GLN A 50 0.56 12.70 11.46
N HIS A 51 1.00 12.68 12.73
CA HIS A 51 0.29 13.24 13.88
C HIS A 51 -1.15 12.70 14.03
N LEU A 52 -1.35 11.42 13.77
CA LEU A 52 -2.63 10.73 13.89
C LEU A 52 -2.80 10.16 15.30
N SER A 53 -4.04 10.15 15.79
CA SER A 53 -4.38 9.62 17.12
C SER A 53 -4.36 8.09 17.22
N GLY A 54 -4.21 7.39 16.10
CA GLY A 54 -4.21 5.93 16.06
C GLY A 54 -3.70 5.38 14.73
N ILE A 55 -3.50 4.07 14.69
CA ILE A 55 -2.96 3.34 13.52
C ILE A 55 -4.04 3.25 12.43
N LEU A 56 -3.74 3.75 11.22
CA LEU A 56 -4.66 3.61 10.08
C LEU A 56 -4.46 2.31 9.28
N THR A 57 -3.32 1.63 9.45
CA THR A 57 -2.96 0.44 8.69
C THR A 57 -2.65 -0.71 9.63
N THR A 58 -3.57 -1.68 9.69
CA THR A 58 -3.43 -2.97 10.37
C THR A 58 -3.80 -4.08 9.39
N LEU A 59 -3.38 -5.32 9.63
CA LEU A 59 -3.77 -6.44 8.76
C LEU A 59 -5.29 -6.67 8.73
N ASP A 60 -5.97 -6.51 9.87
CA ASP A 60 -7.42 -6.64 9.92
C ASP A 60 -8.10 -5.55 9.07
N ASN A 61 -7.66 -4.28 9.17
CA ASN A 61 -8.19 -3.21 8.31
C ASN A 61 -7.95 -3.48 6.82
N VAL A 62 -6.78 -4.02 6.46
CA VAL A 62 -6.48 -4.39 5.08
C VAL A 62 -7.45 -5.46 4.57
N ALA A 63 -7.67 -6.51 5.36
CA ALA A 63 -8.57 -7.61 4.99
C ALA A 63 -10.05 -7.18 4.97
N ASP A 64 -10.51 -6.46 5.99
CA ASP A 64 -11.91 -6.09 6.17
C ASP A 64 -12.40 -5.07 5.14
N GLN A 65 -11.50 -4.17 4.69
CA GLN A 65 -11.83 -3.12 3.73
C GLN A 65 -11.44 -3.46 2.28
N ASP A 66 -11.03 -4.70 2.03
CA ASP A 66 -10.56 -5.18 0.72
C ASP A 66 -9.44 -4.30 0.13
N ASN A 67 -8.56 -3.81 1.01
CA ASN A 67 -7.36 -3.10 0.58
C ASN A 67 -6.27 -4.14 0.23
N THR A 68 -5.27 -3.71 -0.53
CA THR A 68 -4.04 -4.46 -0.78
C THR A 68 -2.88 -3.79 -0.05
N LEU A 69 -2.11 -4.59 0.68
CA LEU A 69 -0.87 -4.16 1.31
C LEU A 69 0.33 -4.63 0.47
N TYR A 70 1.26 -3.73 0.19
CA TYR A 70 2.56 -4.05 -0.38
C TYR A 70 3.62 -3.82 0.68
N CYS A 71 4.38 -4.86 0.99
CA CYS A 71 5.44 -4.85 1.98
C CYS A 71 6.79 -4.85 1.26
N LEU A 72 7.59 -3.81 1.49
CA LEU A 72 8.99 -3.78 1.08
C LEU A 72 9.82 -4.39 2.21
N THR A 73 10.48 -5.50 1.92
CA THR A 73 11.33 -6.20 2.87
C THR A 73 12.78 -6.22 2.40
N GLN A 74 13.70 -6.15 3.35
CA GLN A 74 15.12 -6.34 3.11
C GLN A 74 15.64 -7.42 4.03
N ARG A 75 16.26 -8.48 3.48
CA ARG A 75 16.78 -9.61 4.28
C ARG A 75 15.74 -10.22 5.25
N GLY A 76 14.46 -10.20 4.85
CA GLY A 76 13.35 -10.73 5.65
C GLY A 76 12.77 -9.79 6.71
N GLU A 77 13.28 -8.55 6.81
CA GLU A 77 12.76 -7.50 7.68
C GLU A 77 11.88 -6.52 6.90
N LEU A 78 10.74 -6.13 7.46
CA LEU A 78 9.89 -5.08 6.89
C LEU A 78 10.57 -3.72 7.04
N ILE A 79 10.76 -3.01 5.92
CA ILE A 79 11.38 -1.68 5.88
C ILE A 79 10.46 -0.60 5.29
N GLY A 80 9.39 -1.00 4.61
CA GLY A 80 8.41 -0.08 4.05
C GLY A 80 7.08 -0.79 3.79
N MET A 81 6.00 -0.02 3.78
CA MET A 81 4.68 -0.53 3.42
C MET A 81 3.84 0.49 2.66
N LEU A 82 3.03 -0.02 1.74
CA LEU A 82 2.11 0.74 0.91
C LEU A 82 0.72 0.09 0.99
N LYS A 83 -0.28 0.85 1.41
CA LYS A 83 -1.68 0.39 1.43
C LYS A 83 -2.44 1.05 0.29
N ILE A 84 -2.98 0.26 -0.62
CA ILE A 84 -3.80 0.72 -1.76
C ILE A 84 -5.20 0.11 -1.64
N GLY A 85 -6.24 0.87 -1.94
CA GLY A 85 -7.60 0.34 -1.99
C GLY A 85 -8.48 1.11 -2.95
N THR A 86 -9.48 0.44 -3.52
CA THR A 86 -10.49 1.10 -4.35
C THR A 86 -11.49 1.79 -3.45
N LYS A 87 -11.72 3.08 -3.63
CA LYS A 87 -12.73 3.86 -2.89
C LYS A 87 -13.67 4.54 -3.87
N ARG A 88 -14.96 4.58 -3.51
CA ARG A 88 -15.94 5.42 -4.19
C ARG A 88 -15.85 6.82 -3.61
N LEU A 89 -15.44 7.77 -4.43
CA LEU A 89 -15.23 9.15 -4.04
C LEU A 89 -16.19 10.06 -4.82
N TYR A 90 -16.70 11.08 -4.13
CA TYR A 90 -17.30 12.23 -4.78
C TYR A 90 -16.19 13.26 -5.01
N LEU A 91 -15.84 13.47 -6.27
CA LEU A 91 -14.74 14.32 -6.71
C LEU A 91 -15.31 15.58 -7.35
N TYR A 92 -14.90 16.74 -6.84
CA TYR A 92 -15.28 18.04 -7.39
C TYR A 92 -14.13 18.59 -8.24
N ASN A 93 -14.41 18.89 -9.51
CA ASN A 93 -13.40 19.40 -10.45
C ASN A 93 -13.44 20.94 -10.59
N GLY A 94 -14.18 21.64 -9.72
CA GLY A 94 -14.39 23.09 -9.81
C GLY A 94 -15.62 23.51 -10.62
N LYS A 95 -16.29 22.57 -11.30
CA LYS A 95 -17.55 22.81 -12.03
C LYS A 95 -18.65 21.85 -11.60
N ASP A 96 -18.33 20.56 -11.61
CA ASP A 96 -19.27 19.48 -11.39
C ASP A 96 -18.77 18.51 -10.31
N LEU A 97 -19.71 17.87 -9.63
CA LEU A 97 -19.46 16.81 -8.68
C LEU A 97 -19.64 15.45 -9.37
N HIS A 98 -18.58 14.63 -9.39
CA HIS A 98 -18.57 13.30 -10.01
C HIS A 98 -18.45 12.22 -8.95
N CYS A 99 -19.21 11.13 -9.05
CA CYS A 99 -18.98 9.94 -8.23
C CYS A 99 -18.21 8.91 -9.05
N ARG A 100 -16.97 8.57 -8.64
CA ARG A 100 -16.14 7.58 -9.33
C ARG A 100 -15.48 6.60 -8.36
N SER A 101 -15.23 5.38 -8.83
CA SER A 101 -14.38 4.41 -8.13
C SER A 101 -12.93 4.63 -8.53
N CYS A 102 -12.06 4.89 -7.55
CA CYS A 102 -10.66 5.22 -7.79
C CYS A 102 -9.74 4.31 -6.98
N ALA A 103 -8.63 3.88 -7.58
CA ALA A 103 -7.52 3.29 -6.84
C ALA A 103 -6.85 4.40 -6.02
N CYS A 104 -6.86 4.27 -4.70
CA CYS A 104 -6.36 5.27 -3.78
C CYS A 104 -5.13 4.75 -3.04
N LEU A 105 -4.11 5.59 -2.91
CA LEU A 105 -3.05 5.38 -1.94
C LEU A 105 -3.56 5.81 -0.56
N LEU A 106 -3.66 4.86 0.37
CA LEU A 106 -4.32 5.03 1.68
C LEU A 106 -3.35 4.98 2.87
N GLY A 107 -2.11 4.56 2.64
CA GLY A 107 -1.06 4.51 3.63
C GLY A 107 0.28 4.33 2.96
N ASN A 108 1.27 5.10 3.39
CA ASN A 108 2.62 5.04 2.86
C ASN A 108 3.60 5.34 3.98
N ASN A 109 4.46 4.38 4.32
CA ASN A 109 5.50 4.57 5.32
C ASN A 109 6.75 3.77 4.94
N ILE A 110 7.91 4.31 5.32
CA ILE A 110 9.22 3.69 5.14
C ILE A 110 10.09 4.09 6.31
N LYS A 111 10.96 3.19 6.78
CA LYS A 111 11.89 3.51 7.86
C LYS A 111 12.79 4.68 7.46
N ASP A 112 13.13 5.55 8.41
CA ASP A 112 13.90 6.81 8.24
C ASP A 112 15.21 6.68 7.45
N SER A 113 15.83 5.50 7.44
CA SER A 113 17.04 5.22 6.67
C SER A 113 16.81 5.09 5.16
N TYR A 114 15.56 5.18 4.70
CA TYR A 114 15.12 5.02 3.33
C TYR A 114 14.16 6.14 2.90
N THR A 115 13.93 6.28 1.60
CA THR A 115 12.96 7.24 1.06
C THR A 115 12.29 6.63 -0.16
N TRP A 116 10.95 6.68 -0.20
CA TRP A 116 10.20 6.32 -1.40
C TRP A 116 10.49 7.32 -2.52
N ARG A 117 10.95 6.84 -3.67
CA ARG A 117 10.93 7.61 -4.92
C ARG A 117 9.78 7.10 -5.77
N VAL A 118 8.67 7.83 -5.77
CA VAL A 118 7.51 7.52 -6.62
C VAL A 118 7.76 8.12 -8.00
N GLY A 119 7.97 7.28 -9.00
CA GLY A 119 7.98 7.67 -10.41
C GLY A 119 6.56 7.60 -10.95
N PHE A 120 6.02 8.69 -11.48
CA PHE A 120 4.79 8.65 -12.26
C PHE A 120 5.12 8.09 -13.65
N LEU A 121 4.72 6.85 -13.91
CA LEU A 121 4.63 6.36 -15.28
C LEU A 121 3.38 6.99 -15.89
N HIS A 122 3.57 7.89 -16.84
CA HIS A 122 2.48 8.44 -17.63
C HIS A 122 1.92 7.31 -18.50
N THR A 123 0.83 6.70 -18.08
CA THR A 123 0.05 5.83 -18.95
C THR A 123 -0.81 6.74 -19.82
N GLU A 124 -0.49 6.81 -21.12
CA GLU A 124 -1.34 7.46 -22.11
C GLU A 124 -2.77 6.92 -21.99
N GLU A 125 -3.73 7.83 -21.95
CA GLU A 125 -5.16 7.52 -21.90
C GLU A 125 -5.53 6.73 -23.17
N LEU A 126 -6.13 5.55 -23.00
CA LEU A 126 -6.75 4.84 -24.12
C LEU A 126 -7.88 5.72 -24.66
N PRO A 127 -7.98 5.93 -25.99
CA PRO A 127 -9.04 6.75 -26.56
C PRO A 127 -10.40 6.11 -26.30
N GLU A 128 -11.37 6.92 -25.87
CA GLU A 128 -12.76 6.51 -25.74
C GLU A 128 -13.27 5.99 -27.10
N GLU A 129 -13.77 4.75 -27.14
CA GLU A 129 -14.56 4.29 -28.28
C GLU A 129 -15.82 5.17 -28.37
N GLY A 130 -15.84 6.05 -29.38
CA GLY A 130 -17.01 6.84 -29.72
C GLY A 130 -18.23 5.97 -30.07
N PRO A 131 -19.44 6.52 -30.00
CA PRO A 131 -20.67 5.74 -30.18
C PRO A 131 -20.72 5.14 -31.59
N ARG A 132 -20.99 3.84 -31.66
CA ARG A 132 -21.33 3.16 -32.92
C ARG A 132 -22.66 3.73 -33.40
N ALA A 133 -22.62 4.52 -34.46
CA ALA A 133 -23.81 4.90 -35.21
C ALA A 133 -24.41 3.63 -35.84
N GLY A 134 -25.71 3.44 -35.59
CA GLY A 134 -26.54 2.46 -36.31
C GLY A 134 -26.99 2.97 -37.67
#